data_AF-A0A833LHQ0-F1
#
_entry.id   AF-A0A833LHQ0-F1
#
_cell.length_a   1.000
_cell.length_b   1.000
_cell.length_c   1.000
_cell.angle_alpha   90.00
_cell.angle_beta   90.00
_cell.angle_gamma   90.00
#
_symmetry.space_group_name_H-M   'P 1'
#
loop_
_entity.id
_entity.type
_entity.pdbx_description
1 polymer ?
#
loop_
_entity_poly.entity_id
_entity_poly.type
_entity_poly.pdbx_seq_one_letter_code
_entity_poly.pdbx_strand_id
1 'polypeptide(L)' 'MISTIETGPAEAGAIAFRPHPAHAHRAILSLDLGTTTGWALHGIDGLITSGTVSFRPGRFDG' A
#
# COMPACT_ATOMS: atom_id res chain seq x y z
N MET A 1 9.95 -0.92 -9.51
CA MET A 1 9.56 -2.34 -9.71
C MET A 1 8.23 -2.53 -8.99
N ILE A 2 7.23 -3.13 -9.64
CA ILE A 2 5.93 -3.41 -9.04
C ILE A 2 5.97 -4.87 -8.59
N SER A 3 5.61 -5.14 -7.34
CA SER A 3 5.56 -6.47 -6.77
C SER A 3 4.16 -6.73 -6.20
N THR A 4 3.52 -7.80 -6.65
CA THR A 4 2.25 -8.29 -6.09
C THR A 4 2.56 -9.19 -4.91
N ILE A 5 1.97 -8.92 -3.75
CA ILE A 5 2.12 -9.75 -2.57
C ILE A 5 0.79 -10.47 -2.36
N GLU A 6 0.76 -11.79 -2.56
CA GLU A 6 -0.40 -12.58 -2.17
C GLU A 6 -0.43 -12.67 -0.65
N THR A 7 -1.49 -12.16 -0.04
CA THR A 7 -1.62 -12.15 1.42
C THR A 7 -2.11 -13.53 1.85
N GLY A 8 -1.18 -14.39 2.30
CA GLY A 8 -1.52 -15.64 2.97
C GLY A 8 -2.25 -15.39 4.30
N PRO A 9 -2.93 -16.39 4.89
CA PRO A 9 -3.63 -16.22 6.15
C PRO A 9 -2.65 -15.68 7.21
N ALA A 10 -3.02 -14.55 7.81
CA ALA A 10 -2.14 -13.78 8.69
C ALA A 10 -1.62 -14.64 9.86
N GLU A 11 -0.35 -15.03 9.80
CA GLU A 11 0.41 -15.56 10.92
C GLU A 11 0.37 -14.51 12.05
N ALA A 12 0.01 -14.95 13.26
CA ALA A 12 -0.51 -14.15 14.37
C ALA A 12 0.47 -13.15 15.03
N GLY A 13 1.53 -12.74 14.32
CA GLY A 13 2.49 -11.72 14.73
C GLY A 13 2.62 -10.53 13.77
N ALA A 14 2.01 -10.59 12.58
CA ALA A 14 1.90 -9.40 11.73
C ALA A 14 0.89 -8.44 12.38
N ILE A 15 1.12 -7.12 12.28
CA ILE A 15 0.07 -6.12 12.51
C ILE A 15 -1.06 -6.41 11.52
N ALA A 16 -1.97 -7.32 11.91
CA ALA A 16 -3.09 -7.69 11.09
C ALA A 16 -3.87 -6.41 10.88
N PHE A 17 -3.89 -5.93 9.65
CA PHE A 17 -4.81 -4.89 9.25
C PHE A 17 -6.19 -5.45 9.59
N ARG A 18 -6.75 -5.03 10.72
CA ARG A 18 -8.09 -5.40 11.13
C ARG A 18 -8.98 -4.45 10.34
N PRO A 19 -9.60 -4.88 9.22
CA PRO A 19 -10.57 -4.03 8.56
C PRO A 19 -11.63 -3.71 9.61
N HIS A 20 -11.72 -2.45 10.00
CA HIS A 20 -12.92 -1.99 10.67
C HIS A 20 -14.08 -2.32 9.71
N PRO A 21 -15.21 -2.90 10.17
CA PRO A 21 -16.28 -3.35 9.26
C PRO A 21 -16.76 -2.27 8.29
N ALA A 22 -16.68 -0.99 8.68
CA ALA A 22 -16.99 0.15 7.80
C ALA A 22 -15.99 0.37 6.64
N HIS A 23 -14.83 -0.30 6.68
CA HIS A 23 -13.75 -0.25 5.69
C HIS A 23 -13.61 -1.54 4.87
N ALA A 24 -14.47 -2.54 5.09
CA ALA A 24 -14.43 -3.81 4.35
C ALA A 24 -14.56 -3.65 2.81
N HIS A 25 -15.04 -2.49 2.34
CA HIS A 25 -15.17 -2.13 0.93
C HIS A 25 -14.32 -0.92 0.50
N ARG A 26 -13.28 -0.55 1.26
CA ARG A 26 -12.44 0.61 0.94
C ARG A 26 -11.02 0.21 0.60
N ALA A 27 -10.49 0.83 -0.45
CA ALA A 27 -9.07 0.78 -0.74
C ALA A 27 -8.29 1.59 0.30
N ILE A 28 -7.12 1.09 0.69
CA ILE A 28 -6.22 1.76 1.64
C ILE A 28 -4.84 1.87 1.02
N LEU A 29 -4.31 3.09 1.04
CA LEU A 29 -2.99 3.42 0.53
C LEU A 29 -2.10 3.86 1.69
N SER A 30 -0.99 3.14 1.88
CA SER A 30 0.09 3.57 2.79
C SER A 30 1.25 4.14 1.97
N LEU A 31 1.81 5.25 2.45
CA LEU A 31 2.92 5.96 1.81
C LEU A 31 4.10 6.10 2.76
N ASP A 32 5.28 5.74 2.29
CA ASP A 32 6.57 6.07 2.90
C ASP A 32 7.25 7.14 2.03
N LEU A 33 7.35 8.36 2.58
CA LEU A 33 7.79 9.54 1.84
C LEU A 33 9.28 9.80 2.08
N GLY A 34 10.11 9.38 1.13
CA GLY A 34 11.53 9.75 0.99
C GLY A 34 11.89 10.15 -0.44
N THR A 35 13.19 10.27 -0.76
CA THR A 35 13.68 10.53 -2.14
C THR A 35 13.18 9.49 -3.15
N THR A 36 13.03 8.24 -2.67
CA THR A 36 12.25 7.21 -3.33
C THR A 36 11.02 6.94 -2.48
N THR A 37 9.84 7.16 -3.02
CA THR A 37 8.57 6.93 -2.35
C THR A 37 8.19 5.46 -2.45
N GLY A 38 7.96 4.80 -1.31
CA GLY A 38 7.34 3.49 -1.24
C GLY A 38 5.82 3.61 -1.13
N TRP A 39 5.09 2.67 -1.75
CA TRP A 39 3.64 2.59 -1.64
C TRP A 39 3.16 1.14 -1.52
N ALA A 40 2.06 0.95 -0.80
CA ALA A 40 1.29 -0.28 -0.80
C ALA A 40 -0.20 0.05 -0.83
N LEU A 41 -0.92 -0.61 -1.74
CA LEU A 41 -2.35 -0.52 -1.94
C LEU A 41 -2.98 -1.84 -1.52
N HIS A 42 -3.80 -1.80 -0.48
CA HIS A 42 -4.75 -2.86 -0.16
C HIS A 42 -6.04 -2.60 -0.94
N GLY A 43 -6.30 -3.44 -1.94
CA GLY A 43 -7.47 -3.37 -2.80
C GLY A 43 -8.75 -3.81 -2.09
N ILE A 44 -9.89 -3.50 -2.70
CA ILE A 44 -11.21 -3.91 -2.20
C ILE A 44 -11.39 -5.44 -2.30
N ASP A 45 -10.63 -6.07 -3.21
CA ASP A 45 -10.53 -7.52 -3.38
C ASP A 45 -9.65 -8.20 -2.32
N GLY A 46 -9.05 -7.43 -1.39
CA GLY A 46 -8.14 -7.94 -0.36
C GLY A 46 -6.72 -8.18 -0.86
N LEU A 47 -6.41 -7.87 -2.13
CA LEU A 47 -5.06 -8.02 -2.66
C LEU A 47 -4.19 -6.83 -2.29
N ILE A 48 -2.90 -7.09 -2.03
CA ILE A 48 -1.91 -6.05 -1.80
C ILE A 48 -1.02 -5.92 -3.04
N THR A 49 -1.06 -4.74 -3.66
CA THR A 49 -0.10 -4.35 -4.69
C THR A 49 0.84 -3.30 -4.12
N SER A 50 2.14 -3.41 -4.37
CA SER A 50 3.13 -2.48 -3.82
C SER A 50 4.20 -2.09 -4.82
N GLY A 51 4.94 -1.03 -4.50
CA GLY A 51 6.08 -0.62 -5.31
C GLY A 51 6.83 0.58 -4.75
N THR A 52 7.82 1.03 -5.52
CA THR A 52 8.59 2.24 -5.25
C THR A 52 8.65 3.12 -6.49
N VAL A 53 8.70 4.44 -6.29
CA VAL A 53 8.86 5.44 -7.34
C VAL A 53 9.80 6.55 -6.88
N SER A 54 10.79 6.88 -7.71
CA SER A 54 11.63 8.06 -7.51
C SER A 54 11.12 9.19 -8.36
N PHE A 55 11.07 10.36 -7.75
CA PHE A 55 10.34 11.50 -8.25
C PHE A 55 11.32 12.59 -8.66
N ARG A 56 11.29 13.03 -9.93
CA ARG A 56 12.10 14.18 -10.36
C ARG A 56 11.64 15.45 -9.61
N PRO A 57 12.56 16.19 -8.96
CA PRO A 57 12.24 17.51 -8.39
C PRO A 57 11.71 18.46 -9.48
N GLY A 58 10.74 19.32 -9.13
CA GLY A 58 10.25 20.38 -10.02
C GLY A 58 9.21 19.99 -11.07
N ARG A 59 8.60 18.80 -11.00
CA ARG A 59 7.52 18.41 -11.94
C ARG A 59 6.12 18.98 -11.60
N PHE A 60 6.01 19.69 -10.49
CA PHE A 60 4.78 20.33 -10.02
C PHE A 60 5.15 21.73 -9.54
N ASP A 61 5.28 22.66 -10.47
CA ASP A 61 5.04 24.08 -10.28
C ASP A 61 3.53 24.26 -10.14
N GLY A 62 3.07 24.45 -8.91
CA GLY A 62 1.64 24.55 -8.58
C GLY A 62 0.93 25.71 -9.24
#